data_AF-A0A1G0E9D0-F1
#
_entry.id   AF-A0A1G0E9D0-F1
#
_cell.length_a   1.000
_cell.length_b   1.000
_cell.length_c   1.000
_cell.angle_alpha   90.00
_cell.angle_beta   90.00
_cell.angle_gamma   90.00
#
_symmetry.space_group_name_H-M   'P 1'
#
loop_
_entity.id
_entity.type
_entity.pdbx_description
1 polymer ?
#
loop_
_entity_poly.entity_id
_entity_poly.type
_entity_poly.pdbx_seq_one_letter_code
_entity_poly.pdbx_strand_id
1 'polypeptide(L)'
;MRINYAHCECQGKAVGNIVFNSDAPKKSANLSINADLLQQAKQLNINLSQTLEQHLAEIVRQAQRSQWLAENKVALDEYNRRIELRGTFSDGLRRF
;
A
#
# COMPACT_ATOMS: atom_id res chain seq x y z
N MET A 1 7.90 -22.00 13.54
CA MET A 1 7.21 -21.11 12.59
C MET A 1 7.96 -19.79 12.59
N ARG A 2 8.78 -19.52 11.55
CA ARG A 2 9.66 -18.34 11.52
C ARG A 2 8.83 -17.13 11.09
N ILE A 3 8.58 -16.22 12.03
CA ILE A 3 8.00 -14.92 11.74
C ILE A 3 9.13 -14.08 11.14
N ASN A 4 9.16 -13.98 9.82
CA ASN A 4 10.05 -13.04 9.12
C ASN A 4 9.51 -11.63 9.36
N TYR A 5 9.90 -11.03 10.49
CA TYR A 5 9.91 -9.58 10.59
C TYR A 5 10.91 -9.07 9.56
N ALA A 6 10.41 -8.53 8.45
CA ALA A 6 11.19 -7.69 7.57
C ALA A 6 11.49 -6.37 8.31
N HIS A 7 12.43 -6.45 9.26
CA HIS A 7 13.01 -5.28 9.91
C HIS A 7 14.45 -5.18 9.41
N CYS A 8 14.64 -4.34 8.38
CA CYS A 8 15.95 -3.80 8.05
C CYS A 8 15.92 -2.35 8.55
N GLU A 9 16.54 -2.10 9.70
CA GLU A 9 16.83 -0.73 10.13
C GLU A 9 18.02 -0.22 9.31
N CYS A 10 17.84 0.92 8.64
CA CYS A 10 18.83 2.00 8.62
C CYS A 10 18.25 3.28 7.98
N GLN A 11 18.07 4.28 8.86
CA GLN A 11 18.13 5.72 8.62
C GLN A 11 16.88 6.47 8.12
N GLY A 12 16.56 7.51 8.89
CA GLY A 12 15.29 8.21 8.92
C GLY A 12 14.94 8.97 7.64
N LYS A 13 13.67 8.83 7.25
CA LYS A 13 12.80 9.84 6.62
C LYS A 13 11.37 9.30 6.71
N ALA A 14 10.40 10.22 6.81
CA ALA A 14 9.01 9.97 7.16
C ALA A 14 8.40 8.73 6.50
N VAL A 15 7.80 7.86 7.31
CA VAL A 15 7.19 6.58 6.92
C VAL A 15 5.88 6.83 6.17
N GLY A 16 5.99 7.24 4.91
CA GLY A 16 4.99 6.94 3.89
C GLY A 16 5.42 5.63 3.23
N ASN A 17 4.54 4.63 3.18
CA ASN A 17 4.85 3.33 2.60
C ASN A 17 5.14 3.48 1.09
N ILE A 18 6.41 3.65 0.71
CA ILE A 18 6.80 3.95 -0.67
C ILE A 18 6.83 2.63 -1.45
N VAL A 19 5.80 2.42 -2.27
CA VAL A 19 5.57 1.20 -3.07
C VAL A 19 6.60 1.04 -4.21
N PHE A 20 7.41 2.05 -4.47
CA PHE A 20 8.38 2.10 -5.57
C PHE A 20 9.56 3.02 -5.24
N ASN A 21 10.71 2.77 -5.87
CA ASN A 21 11.90 3.60 -5.71
C ASN A 21 11.71 4.93 -6.46
N SER A 22 11.72 6.06 -5.74
CA SER A 22 11.62 7.40 -6.32
C SER A 22 12.81 7.79 -7.19
N ASP A 23 13.96 7.11 -7.01
CA ASP A 23 15.20 7.36 -7.76
C ASP A 23 15.36 6.45 -8.98
N ALA A 24 14.38 5.58 -9.25
CA ALA A 24 14.42 4.74 -10.44
C ALA A 24 14.29 5.60 -11.71
N PRO A 25 15.08 5.31 -12.77
CA PRO A 25 14.99 6.05 -14.02
C PRO A 25 13.60 5.91 -14.62
N LYS A 26 12.97 7.04 -14.97
CA LYS A 26 11.66 7.08 -15.60
C LYS A 26 11.74 6.38 -16.95
N LYS A 27 11.08 5.24 -17.07
CA LYS A 27 10.99 4.51 -18.34
C LYS A 27 9.73 4.95 -19.08
N SER A 28 9.85 5.31 -20.36
CA SER A 28 8.69 5.60 -21.18
C SER A 28 7.88 4.31 -21.38
N ALA A 29 6.63 4.31 -20.92
CA ALA A 29 5.66 3.27 -21.24
C ALA A 29 4.79 3.76 -22.40
N ASN A 30 4.67 2.96 -23.46
CA ASN A 30 3.71 3.23 -24.54
C ASN A 30 2.32 2.77 -24.06
N LEU A 31 1.40 3.72 -23.94
CA LEU A 31 0.06 3.50 -23.40
C LEU A 31 -0.95 4.02 -24.44
N SER A 32 -1.91 3.18 -24.83
CA SER A 32 -3.01 3.59 -25.69
C SER A 32 -4.13 4.20 -24.84
N ILE A 33 -4.35 5.50 -24.96
CA ILE A 33 -5.38 6.26 -24.24
C ILE A 33 -6.34 6.87 -25.27
N ASN A 34 -7.62 7.04 -24.89
CA ASN A 34 -8.60 7.72 -25.72
C ASN A 34 -8.14 9.15 -26.06
N ALA A 35 -8.18 9.50 -27.35
CA ALA A 35 -7.74 10.79 -27.86
C ALA A 35 -8.54 11.98 -27.31
N ASP A 36 -9.85 11.82 -27.12
CA ASP A 36 -10.74 12.87 -26.61
C ASP A 36 -10.41 13.22 -25.16
N LEU A 37 -10.13 12.20 -24.34
CA LEU A 37 -9.72 12.37 -22.95
C LEU A 37 -8.35 13.06 -22.85
N LEU A 38 -7.42 12.73 -23.75
CA LEU A 38 -6.11 13.36 -23.82
C LEU A 38 -6.22 14.83 -24.23
N GLN A 39 -7.12 15.16 -25.16
CA GLN A 39 -7.40 16.53 -25.56
C GLN A 39 -8.00 17.33 -24.39
N GLN A 40 -8.97 16.77 -23.68
CA GLN A 40 -9.56 17.41 -22.49
C GLN A 40 -8.52 17.64 -21.39
N ALA A 41 -7.67 16.64 -21.11
CA ALA A 41 -6.60 16.78 -20.12
C ALA A 41 -5.60 17.88 -20.49
N LYS A 42 -5.25 18.00 -21.79
CA LYS A 42 -4.42 19.09 -22.30
C LYS A 42 -5.10 20.46 -22.15
N GLN A 43 -6.38 20.56 -22.47
CA GLN A 43 -7.16 21.80 -22.32
C GLN A 43 -7.24 22.26 -20.86
N LEU A 44 -7.32 21.30 -19.93
CA LEU A 44 -7.35 21.54 -18.49
C LEU A 44 -5.95 21.68 -17.86
N ASN A 45 -4.89 21.66 -18.66
CA ASN A 45 -3.49 21.74 -18.23
C ASN A 45 -3.12 20.71 -17.14
N ILE A 46 -3.69 19.51 -17.23
CA ILE A 46 -3.45 18.43 -16.28
C ILE A 46 -2.14 17.74 -16.63
N ASN A 47 -1.25 17.60 -15.64
CA ASN A 47 -0.01 16.83 -15.77
C ASN A 47 -0.32 15.33 -15.80
N LEU A 48 -0.61 14.81 -17.01
CA LEU A 48 -0.95 13.41 -17.26
C LEU A 48 0.07 12.44 -16.67
N SER A 49 1.36 12.71 -16.84
CA SER A 49 2.43 11.84 -16.36
C SER A 49 2.38 11.68 -14.84
N GLN A 50 2.26 12.78 -14.10
CA GLN A 50 2.19 12.77 -12.64
C GLN A 50 0.89 12.13 -12.15
N THR A 51 -0.23 12.43 -12.80
CA THR A 51 -1.55 11.91 -12.43
C THR A 51 -1.59 10.40 -12.60
N LEU A 52 -1.11 9.89 -13.74
CA LEU A 52 -1.02 8.46 -14.01
C LEU A 52 -0.07 7.75 -13.04
N GLU A 53 1.08 8.35 -12.73
CA GLU A 53 2.03 7.79 -11.77
C GLU A 53 1.41 7.66 -10.36
N GLN A 54 0.71 8.69 -9.90
CA GLN A 54 0.01 8.67 -8.61
C GLN A 54 -1.13 7.64 -8.57
N HIS A 55 -1.94 7.57 -9.63
CA HIS A 55 -3.02 6.58 -9.71
C HIS A 55 -2.49 5.16 -9.78
N LEU A 56 -1.43 4.93 -10.57
CA LEU A 56 -0.81 3.61 -10.68
C LEU A 56 -0.21 3.17 -9.35
N ALA A 57 0.48 4.08 -8.65
CA ALA A 57 0.99 3.85 -7.30
C ALA A 57 -0.11 3.41 -6.34
N GLU A 58 -1.25 4.09 -6.35
CA GLU A 58 -2.39 3.78 -5.50
C GLU A 58 -2.99 2.40 -5.84
N ILE A 59 -3.17 2.09 -7.12
CA ILE A 59 -3.69 0.79 -7.56
C ILE A 59 -2.75 -0.35 -7.13
N VAL A 60 -1.44 -0.19 -7.34
CA VAL A 60 -0.44 -1.19 -6.93
C VAL A 60 -0.47 -1.38 -5.41
N ARG A 61 -0.58 -0.29 -4.64
CA ARG A 61 -0.70 -0.34 -3.18
C ARG A 61 -1.94 -1.11 -2.74
N GLN A 62 -3.07 -0.88 -3.39
CA GLN A 62 -4.33 -1.58 -3.10
C GLN A 62 -4.22 -3.07 -3.43
N ALA A 63 -3.63 -3.42 -4.57
CA ALA A 63 -3.40 -4.80 -4.96
C ALA A 63 -2.48 -5.54 -3.97
N GLN A 64 -1.35 -4.93 -3.60
CA GLN A 64 -0.42 -5.48 -2.60
C GLN A 64 -1.09 -5.65 -1.24
N ARG A 65 -1.88 -4.66 -0.79
CA ARG A 65 -2.63 -4.76 0.46
C ARG A 65 -3.64 -5.92 0.40
N SER A 66 -4.35 -6.06 -0.70
CA SER A 66 -5.36 -7.11 -0.87
C SER A 66 -4.73 -8.49 -0.87
N GLN A 67 -3.58 -8.63 -1.54
CA GLN A 67 -2.80 -9.86 -1.53
C GLN A 67 -2.28 -10.18 -0.13
N TRP A 68 -1.70 -9.20 0.57
CA TRP A 68 -1.22 -9.38 1.94
C TRP A 68 -2.34 -9.79 2.88
N LEU A 69 -3.53 -9.18 2.77
CA LEU A 69 -4.70 -9.55 3.56
C LEU A 69 -5.14 -10.99 3.28
N ALA A 70 -5.12 -11.43 2.02
CA ALA A 70 -5.45 -12.81 1.67
C ALA A 70 -4.44 -13.80 2.27
N GLU A 71 -3.15 -13.51 2.19
CA GLU A 71 -2.08 -14.35 2.74
C GLU A 71 -2.12 -14.40 4.29
N ASN A 72 -2.43 -13.27 4.94
CA ASN A 72 -2.40 -13.15 6.39
C ASN A 72 -3.76 -13.46 7.05
N LYS A 73 -4.81 -13.72 6.26
CA LYS A 73 -6.16 -13.98 6.78
C LYS A 73 -6.18 -15.10 7.81
N VAL A 74 -5.51 -16.21 7.54
CA VAL A 74 -5.45 -17.36 8.45
C VAL A 74 -4.77 -17.00 9.77
N ALA A 75 -3.65 -16.27 9.71
CA ALA A 75 -2.91 -15.84 10.90
C ALA A 75 -3.71 -14.83 11.74
N LEU A 76 -4.44 -13.92 11.07
CA LEU A 76 -5.33 -12.97 11.72
C LEU A 76 -6.52 -13.67 12.37
N ASP A 77 -7.14 -14.63 11.70
CA ASP A 77 -8.27 -15.39 12.24
C ASP A 77 -7.85 -16.21 13.46
N GLU A 78 -6.68 -16.85 13.43
CA GLU A 78 -6.14 -17.58 14.59
C GLU A 78 -5.79 -16.64 15.75
N TYR A 79 -5.21 -15.47 15.45
CA TYR A 79 -4.95 -14.45 16.45
C TYR A 79 -6.25 -13.91 17.08
N ASN A 80 -7.26 -13.59 16.26
CA ASN A 80 -8.56 -13.11 16.72
C ASN A 80 -9.22 -14.15 17.63
N ARG A 81 -9.22 -15.42 17.23
CA ARG A 81 -9.73 -16.53 18.05
C ARG A 81 -9.00 -16.65 19.38
N ARG A 82 -7.67 -16.44 19.40
CA ARG A 82 -6.90 -16.42 20.66
C ARG A 82 -7.34 -15.27 21.57
N ILE A 83 -7.56 -14.08 21.02
CA ILE A 83 -8.02 -12.92 21.79
C ILE A 83 -9.44 -13.15 22.33
N GLU A 84 -10.34 -13.73 21.56
CA GLU A 84 -11.69 -14.09 22.03
C GLU A 84 -11.65 -15.09 23.19
N LEU A 85 -10.74 -16.07 23.12
CA LEU A 85 -10.63 -17.13 24.14
C LEU A 85 -9.89 -16.70 25.40
N ARG A 86 -8.86 -15.85 25.28
CA ARG A 86 -7.94 -15.52 26.39
C ARG A 86 -7.98 -14.05 26.80
N GLY A 87 -8.79 -13.23 26.15
CA GLY A 87 -8.79 -11.78 26.31
C GLY A 87 -7.52 -11.13 25.76
N THR A 88 -7.48 -9.81 25.83
CA THR A 88 -6.25 -9.05 25.58
C THR A 88 -5.47 -8.88 26.89
N PHE A 89 -4.15 -8.71 26.83
CA PHE A 89 -3.34 -8.50 28.03
C PHE A 89 -3.79 -7.27 28.85
N SER A 90 -4.31 -6.24 28.19
CA SER A 90 -4.76 -4.99 28.81
C SER A 90 -6.23 -5.00 29.25
N ASP A 91 -6.97 -6.08 29.01
CA ASP A 91 -8.41 -6.14 29.29
C ASP A 91 -8.71 -5.96 30.80
N GLY A 92 -7.84 -6.48 31.66
CA GLY A 92 -7.93 -6.28 33.11
C GLY A 92 -7.38 -4.94 33.63
N LEU A 93 -6.73 -4.14 32.78
CA LEU A 93 -6.08 -2.86 33.15
C LEU A 93 -6.85 -1.64 32.64
N ARG A 94 -7.83 -1.83 31.74
CA ARG A 94 -8.64 -0.74 31.20
C ARG A 94 -9.70 -0.29 32.23
N ARG A 95 -9.42 0.82 32.92
CA ARG A 95 -10.42 1.61 33.66
C ARG A 95 -10.84 2.80 32.80
N PHE A 96 -12.14 2.99 32.59
CA PHE A 96 -12.75 4.14 31.90
C PHE A 96 -13.15 5.21 32.91
#